data_AF-A0A1B8DN52-F1
#
_entry.id   AF-A0A1B8DN52-F1
#
_cell.length_a   1.000
_cell.length_b   1.000
_cell.length_c   1.000
_cell.angle_alpha   90.00
_cell.angle_beta   90.00
_cell.angle_gamma   90.00
#
_symmetry.space_group_name_H-M   'P 1'
#
loop_
_entity.id
_entity.type
_entity.pdbx_description
1 polymer ?
#
loop_
_entity_poly.entity_id
_entity_poly.type
_entity_poly.pdbx_seq_one_letter_code
_entity_poly.pdbx_strand_id
1 'polypeptide(L)'
;MLYHAKVDDRSGKDKRLSEWKSGNEESRVAVASKALGLGVDTGDTRAVVHAGMPRDLADYVQESGRAGRDGLPSEAIVLLPEESAKRRYGINSRELREARPVVHRHKKETGDREEEEMAREVEEYVRGRCRRMVIDRVMDDNLHRKGCVEGEEWCDLCQRLKARELIEDGAAKDSPEESPGFVSQEEVVFNRQDRERDWIDFTVQQREQQEGLG
;
A
#
# COMPACT_ATOMS: atom_id res chain seq x y z
N MET A 1 10.92 15.79 3.84
CA MET A 1 12.04 15.31 4.68
C MET A 1 12.58 13.97 4.17
N LEU A 2 13.90 13.84 3.95
CA LEU A 2 14.58 12.55 3.75
C LEU A 2 15.14 12.03 5.08
N TYR A 3 15.00 10.73 5.35
CA TYR A 3 15.50 10.13 6.59
C TYR A 3 16.05 8.71 6.39
N HIS A 4 17.36 8.54 6.56
CA HIS A 4 18.00 7.23 6.49
C HIS A 4 19.23 7.18 7.41
N ALA A 5 19.80 5.98 7.58
CA ALA A 5 20.89 5.74 8.53
C ALA A 5 22.10 6.70 8.36
N LYS A 6 22.36 7.20 7.15
CA LYS A 6 23.50 8.05 6.80
C LYS A 6 23.13 9.50 6.51
N VAL A 7 21.86 9.90 6.73
CA VAL A 7 21.39 11.25 6.35
C VAL A 7 22.03 12.36 7.18
N ASP A 8 22.38 12.04 8.42
CA ASP A 8 22.96 12.97 9.39
C ASP A 8 23.50 12.23 10.62
N ASP A 9 24.13 12.96 11.51
CA ASP A 9 24.41 12.50 12.87
C ASP A 9 23.11 12.39 13.71
N ARG A 10 23.24 12.05 14.99
CA ARG A 10 22.08 11.92 15.88
C ARG A 10 21.32 13.24 16.04
N SER A 11 22.03 14.35 16.23
CA SER A 11 21.45 15.67 16.46
C SER A 11 20.71 16.15 15.20
N GLY A 12 21.31 15.98 14.03
CA GLY A 12 20.70 16.34 12.76
C GLY A 12 19.44 15.51 12.45
N LYS A 13 19.45 14.21 12.78
CA LYS A 13 18.25 13.36 12.67
C LYS A 13 17.13 13.80 13.60
N ASP A 14 17.43 14.13 14.85
CA ASP A 14 16.45 14.61 15.82
C ASP A 14 15.84 15.95 15.38
N LYS A 15 16.66 16.84 14.82
CA LYS A 15 16.21 18.12 14.27
C LYS A 15 15.25 17.92 13.10
N ARG A 16 15.63 17.11 12.10
CA ARG A 16 14.78 16.80 10.93
C ARG A 16 13.44 16.21 11.35
N LEU A 17 13.45 15.28 12.30
CA LEU A 17 12.24 14.66 12.81
C LEU A 17 11.34 15.67 13.52
N SER A 18 11.93 16.58 14.32
CA SER A 18 11.19 17.63 15.01
C SER A 18 10.56 18.64 14.04
N GLU A 19 11.29 19.02 12.99
CA GLU A 19 10.78 19.87 11.91
C GLU A 19 9.61 19.21 11.17
N TRP A 20 9.73 17.93 10.84
CA TRP A 20 8.65 17.17 10.21
C TRP A 20 7.40 17.09 11.11
N LYS A 21 7.59 16.80 12.40
CA LYS A 21 6.50 16.76 13.39
C LYS A 21 5.83 18.11 13.64
N SER A 22 6.48 19.22 13.30
CA SER A 22 5.87 20.55 13.47
C SER A 22 4.66 20.77 12.56
N GLY A 23 4.47 19.91 11.54
CA GLY A 23 3.35 20.03 10.60
C GLY A 23 3.48 21.23 9.65
N ASN A 24 4.67 21.82 9.53
CA ASN A 24 4.90 22.89 8.57
C ASN A 24 4.65 22.40 7.12
N GLU A 25 4.19 23.30 6.25
CA GLU A 25 3.79 22.90 4.89
C GLU A 25 4.95 22.31 4.08
N GLU A 26 6.16 22.76 4.35
CA GLU A 26 7.39 22.31 3.70
C GLU A 26 7.82 20.89 4.13
N SER A 27 7.27 20.35 5.22
CA SER A 27 7.60 19.00 5.73
C SER A 27 6.40 18.09 5.86
N ARG A 28 5.39 18.20 5.00
CA ARG A 28 4.24 17.28 5.02
C ARG A 28 4.60 15.81 4.73
N VAL A 29 5.70 15.56 4.00
CA VAL A 29 6.11 14.21 3.57
C VAL A 29 7.47 13.83 4.15
N ALA A 30 7.53 12.65 4.75
CA ALA A 30 8.76 11.97 5.14
C ALA A 30 9.02 10.78 4.20
N VAL A 31 10.21 10.75 3.61
CA VAL A 31 10.71 9.59 2.86
C VAL A 31 11.80 8.95 3.70
N ALA A 32 11.54 7.74 4.16
CA ALA A 32 12.45 7.06 5.07
C ALA A 32 12.68 5.59 4.74
N SER A 33 13.83 5.07 5.15
CA SER A 33 14.05 3.63 5.20
C SER A 33 13.61 3.05 6.55
N LYS A 34 13.74 1.73 6.73
CA LYS A 34 13.55 1.04 8.04
C LYS A 34 14.27 1.73 9.21
N ALA A 35 15.32 2.51 8.92
CA ALA A 35 16.07 3.28 9.91
C ALA A 35 15.29 4.42 10.60
N LEU A 36 14.08 4.79 10.14
CA LEU A 36 13.21 5.69 10.91
C LEU A 36 12.86 5.09 12.29
N GLY A 37 12.95 3.77 12.42
CA GLY A 37 13.14 3.10 13.70
C GLY A 37 11.91 3.00 14.59
N LEU A 38 12.03 2.14 15.60
CA LEU A 38 11.04 1.92 16.66
C LEU A 38 10.85 3.19 17.49
N GLY A 39 9.61 3.52 17.83
CA GLY A 39 9.29 4.58 18.80
C GLY A 39 9.10 5.99 18.23
N VAL A 40 9.24 6.20 16.92
CA VAL A 40 8.76 7.44 16.31
C VAL A 40 7.24 7.44 16.33
N ASP A 41 6.70 8.16 17.30
CA ASP A 41 5.29 8.53 17.33
C ASP A 41 5.06 9.71 16.40
N THR A 42 4.40 9.42 15.29
CA THR A 42 4.13 10.37 14.23
C THR A 42 2.72 10.95 14.31
N GLY A 43 1.93 10.58 15.33
CA GLY A 43 0.61 11.14 15.62
C GLY A 43 -0.34 11.12 14.42
N ASP A 44 -0.56 12.29 13.83
CA ASP A 44 -1.54 12.61 12.79
C ASP A 44 -1.13 12.17 11.37
N THR A 45 -0.36 11.09 11.26
CA THR A 45 0.02 10.52 9.96
C THR A 45 -1.20 9.94 9.26
N ARG A 46 -1.55 10.52 8.11
CA ARG A 46 -2.72 10.10 7.31
C ARG A 46 -2.44 8.95 6.35
N ALA A 47 -1.20 8.80 5.92
CA ALA A 47 -0.83 7.72 5.02
C ALA A 47 0.58 7.22 5.31
N VAL A 48 0.76 5.89 5.25
CA VAL A 48 2.06 5.24 5.15
C VAL A 48 2.13 4.55 3.80
N VAL A 49 3.16 4.88 3.03
CA VAL A 49 3.36 4.35 1.68
C VAL A 49 4.64 3.53 1.62
N HIS A 50 4.49 2.23 1.37
CA HIS A 50 5.58 1.33 1.08
C HIS A 50 5.88 1.34 -0.42
N ALA A 51 7.02 1.92 -0.79
CA ALA A 51 7.51 1.93 -2.16
C ALA A 51 8.23 0.62 -2.49
N GLY A 52 7.44 -0.38 -2.90
CA GLY A 52 7.91 -1.72 -3.21
C GLY A 52 7.29 -2.79 -2.32
N MET A 53 7.67 -4.03 -2.58
CA MET A 53 7.14 -5.19 -1.86
C MET A 53 7.60 -5.19 -0.39
N PRO A 54 6.68 -5.42 0.57
CA PRO A 54 7.06 -5.78 1.93
C PRO A 54 8.03 -6.96 1.92
N ARG A 55 9.08 -6.90 2.73
CA ARG A 55 9.98 -8.05 2.91
C ARG A 55 9.27 -9.19 3.63
N ASP A 56 8.55 -8.82 4.68
CA ASP A 56 7.78 -9.66 5.58
C ASP A 56 6.62 -8.81 6.12
N LEU A 57 5.57 -9.47 6.61
CA LEU A 57 4.36 -8.77 7.05
C LEU A 57 4.46 -8.22 8.46
N ALA A 58 5.29 -8.78 9.33
CA ALA A 58 5.46 -8.29 10.70
C ALA A 58 6.04 -6.86 10.69
N ASP A 59 7.10 -6.63 9.92
CA ASP A 59 7.69 -5.30 9.75
C ASP A 59 6.73 -4.35 9.04
N TYR A 60 6.01 -4.83 8.02
CA TYR A 60 4.98 -4.03 7.34
C TYR A 60 3.88 -3.56 8.30
N VAL A 61 3.36 -4.43 9.17
CA VAL A 61 2.33 -4.09 10.15
C VAL A 61 2.86 -3.06 11.14
N GLN A 62 4.08 -3.24 11.64
CA GLN A 62 4.70 -2.28 12.54
C GLN A 62 4.90 -0.90 11.88
N GLU A 63 5.33 -0.88 10.61
CA GLU A 63 5.58 0.34 9.87
C GLU A 63 4.29 1.07 9.48
N SER A 64 3.30 0.33 8.96
CA SER A 64 2.00 0.87 8.56
C SER A 64 1.14 1.32 9.74
N GLY A 65 1.27 0.67 10.90
CA GLY A 65 0.60 1.05 12.16
C GLY A 65 1.06 2.38 12.77
N ARG A 66 1.88 3.16 12.06
CA ARG A 66 2.18 4.56 12.40
C ARG A 66 1.11 5.53 11.91
N ALA A 67 0.31 5.13 10.92
CA ALA A 67 -0.82 5.92 10.46
C ALA A 67 -1.98 5.86 11.47
N GLY A 68 -2.78 6.93 11.56
CA GLY A 68 -4.08 6.89 12.24
C GLY A 68 -4.03 6.69 13.76
N ARG A 69 -2.94 7.07 14.44
CA ARG A 69 -2.82 6.93 15.91
C ARG A 69 -3.75 7.84 16.70
N ASP A 70 -4.26 8.87 16.05
CA ASP A 70 -5.33 9.75 16.54
C ASP A 70 -6.75 9.15 16.38
N GLY A 71 -6.86 7.95 15.80
CA GLY A 71 -8.13 7.26 15.56
C GLY A 71 -8.90 7.78 14.34
N LEU A 72 -8.36 8.75 13.59
CA LEU A 72 -8.97 9.23 12.36
C LEU A 72 -8.63 8.30 11.18
N PRO A 73 -9.45 8.30 10.10
CA PRO A 73 -9.16 7.53 8.91
C PRO A 73 -7.75 7.77 8.37
N SER A 74 -7.11 6.67 7.98
CA SER A 74 -5.75 6.68 7.46
C SER A 74 -5.53 5.50 6.50
N GLU A 75 -4.53 5.62 5.64
CA GLU A 75 -4.25 4.62 4.60
C GLU A 75 -2.87 3.97 4.79
N ALA A 76 -2.84 2.66 4.58
CA ALA A 76 -1.60 1.89 4.43
C ALA A 76 -1.51 1.39 2.99
N ILE A 77 -0.60 1.97 2.21
CA ILE A 77 -0.51 1.76 0.77
C ILE A 77 0.77 1.00 0.46
N VAL A 78 0.65 -0.09 -0.31
CA VAL A 78 1.80 -0.75 -0.93
C VAL A 78 1.80 -0.41 -2.41
N LEU A 79 2.79 0.36 -2.85
CA LEU A 79 3.02 0.61 -4.27
C LEU A 79 3.88 -0.52 -4.83
N LEU A 80 3.32 -1.26 -5.78
CA LEU A 80 4.00 -2.34 -6.48
C LEU A 80 4.32 -1.88 -7.91
N PRO A 81 5.57 -1.48 -8.20
CA PRO A 81 5.98 -1.21 -9.57
C PRO A 81 5.72 -2.43 -10.44
N GLU A 82 5.17 -2.22 -11.64
CA GLU A 82 4.79 -3.30 -12.55
C GLU A 82 5.97 -4.23 -12.83
N GLU A 83 7.18 -3.69 -13.01
CA GLU A 83 8.36 -4.52 -13.24
C GLU A 83 8.75 -5.38 -12.03
N SER A 84 8.45 -4.93 -10.82
CA SER A 84 8.68 -5.73 -9.62
C SER A 84 7.62 -6.82 -9.47
N ALA A 85 6.36 -6.53 -9.80
CA ALA A 85 5.29 -7.52 -9.82
C ALA A 85 5.57 -8.58 -10.90
N LYS A 86 5.94 -8.17 -12.11
CA LYS A 86 6.30 -9.05 -13.22
C LYS A 86 7.51 -9.92 -12.90
N ARG A 87 8.57 -9.35 -12.33
CA ARG A 87 9.76 -10.11 -11.93
C ARG A 87 9.47 -11.14 -10.84
N ARG A 88 8.63 -10.79 -9.85
CA ARG A 88 8.38 -11.65 -8.68
C ARG A 88 7.29 -12.69 -8.91
N TYR A 89 6.24 -12.33 -9.64
CA TYR A 89 5.03 -13.15 -9.80
C TYR A 89 4.72 -13.53 -11.24
N GLY A 90 5.49 -13.03 -12.21
CA GLY A 90 5.27 -13.33 -13.63
C GLY A 90 3.99 -12.71 -14.21
N ILE A 91 3.42 -11.69 -13.56
CA ILE A 91 2.14 -11.07 -13.95
C ILE A 91 2.27 -9.56 -14.12
N ASN A 92 1.50 -9.02 -15.05
CA ASN A 92 1.35 -7.58 -15.24
C ASN A 92 0.20 -6.99 -14.39
N SER A 93 0.03 -5.67 -14.45
CA SER A 93 -0.99 -4.94 -13.68
C SER A 93 -2.43 -5.36 -13.99
N ARG A 94 -2.74 -5.72 -15.24
CA ARG A 94 -4.06 -6.21 -15.65
C ARG A 94 -4.31 -7.62 -15.11
N GLU A 95 -3.36 -8.52 -15.32
CA GLU A 95 -3.44 -9.90 -14.84
C GLU A 95 -3.55 -9.95 -13.31
N LEU A 96 -2.86 -9.07 -12.60
CA LEU A 96 -2.97 -8.97 -11.14
C LEU A 96 -4.38 -8.60 -10.66
N ARG A 97 -5.10 -7.76 -11.43
CA ARG A 97 -6.48 -7.35 -11.11
C ARG A 97 -7.50 -8.43 -11.42
N GLU A 98 -7.27 -9.20 -12.48
CA GLU A 98 -8.17 -10.25 -12.97
C GLU A 98 -7.88 -11.63 -12.33
N ALA A 99 -6.69 -11.81 -11.74
CA ALA A 99 -6.27 -13.06 -11.15
C ALA A 99 -7.23 -13.55 -10.06
N ARG A 100 -7.43 -14.87 -10.01
CA ARG A 100 -8.13 -15.49 -8.89
C ARG A 100 -7.31 -15.26 -7.61
N PRO A 101 -7.97 -14.98 -6.49
CA PRO A 101 -7.27 -14.80 -5.22
C PRO A 101 -6.42 -16.01 -4.85
N VAL A 102 -5.17 -15.76 -4.47
CA VAL A 102 -4.29 -16.77 -3.89
C VAL A 102 -4.71 -17.00 -2.43
N VAL A 103 -4.76 -18.26 -1.99
CA VAL A 103 -4.99 -18.61 -0.59
C VAL A 103 -4.04 -19.75 -0.25
N HIS A 104 -3.10 -19.51 0.66
CA HIS A 104 -2.22 -20.57 1.12
C HIS A 104 -2.86 -21.33 2.28
N ARG A 105 -2.73 -22.65 2.25
CA ARG A 105 -3.12 -23.47 3.39
C ARG A 105 -2.06 -23.30 4.47
N HIS A 106 -2.46 -22.78 5.62
CA HIS A 106 -1.56 -22.69 6.76
C HIS A 106 -1.31 -24.10 7.32
N LYS A 107 -0.12 -24.63 7.07
CA LYS A 107 0.42 -25.79 7.74
C LYS A 107 1.85 -25.45 8.12
N LYS A 108 2.15 -25.42 9.42
CA LYS A 108 3.54 -25.43 9.89
C LYS A 108 4.11 -26.82 9.59
N GLU A 109 4.52 -27.06 8.34
CA GLU A 109 5.17 -28.31 7.96
C GLU A 109 6.62 -28.26 8.45
N THR A 110 7.08 -29.33 9.10
CA THR A 110 8.46 -29.49 9.52
C THR A 110 9.35 -29.60 8.27
N GLY A 111 9.81 -28.47 7.74
CA GLY A 111 10.66 -28.42 6.54
C GLY A 111 10.58 -27.14 5.73
N ASP A 112 9.53 -26.33 5.88
CA ASP A 112 9.46 -25.03 5.21
C ASP A 112 10.55 -24.10 5.75
N ARG A 113 11.31 -23.46 4.85
CA ARG A 113 12.28 -22.43 5.23
C ARG A 113 11.51 -21.16 5.61
N GLU A 114 11.92 -20.50 6.68
CA GLU A 114 11.31 -19.24 7.16
C GLU A 114 11.12 -18.20 6.04
N GLU A 115 12.10 -18.09 5.13
CA GLU A 115 12.03 -17.17 3.98
C GLU A 115 10.93 -17.53 2.97
N GLU A 116 10.66 -18.82 2.76
CA GLU A 116 9.62 -19.29 1.84
C GLU A 116 8.23 -19.07 2.45
N GLU A 117 8.09 -19.27 3.77
CA GLU A 117 6.86 -18.98 4.51
C GLU A 117 6.52 -17.49 4.44
N MET A 118 7.46 -16.61 4.78
CA MET A 118 7.28 -15.16 4.67
C MET A 118 6.94 -14.74 3.22
N ALA A 119 7.58 -15.35 2.23
CA ALA A 119 7.30 -15.05 0.83
C ALA A 119 5.86 -15.42 0.43
N ARG A 120 5.33 -16.55 0.93
CA ARG A 120 3.92 -16.97 0.72
C ARG A 120 2.95 -16.02 1.42
N GLU A 121 3.26 -15.60 2.64
CA GLU A 121 2.44 -14.63 3.37
C GLU A 121 2.34 -13.30 2.63
N VAL A 122 3.48 -12.78 2.16
CA VAL A 122 3.52 -11.55 1.36
C VAL A 122 2.78 -11.73 0.03
N GLU A 123 2.90 -12.87 -0.65
CA GLU A 123 2.13 -13.14 -1.87
C GLU A 123 0.63 -13.15 -1.61
N GLU A 124 0.17 -13.86 -0.56
CA GLU A 124 -1.25 -13.88 -0.19
C GLU A 124 -1.74 -12.51 0.28
N TYR A 125 -0.89 -11.73 0.95
CA TYR A 125 -1.23 -10.35 1.26
C TYR A 125 -1.51 -9.57 -0.02
N VAL A 126 -0.65 -9.68 -1.03
CA VAL A 126 -0.75 -8.96 -2.32
C VAL A 126 -1.91 -9.40 -3.18
N ARG A 127 -2.13 -10.72 -3.27
CA ARG A 127 -2.98 -11.36 -4.28
C ARG A 127 -4.16 -12.12 -3.67
N GLY A 128 -4.35 -12.05 -2.36
CA GLY A 128 -5.32 -12.88 -1.67
C GLY A 128 -6.74 -12.34 -1.73
N ARG A 129 -7.56 -12.81 -0.79
CA ARG A 129 -8.98 -12.40 -0.71
C ARG A 129 -9.20 -11.17 0.18
N CYS A 130 -8.36 -10.99 1.19
CA CYS A 130 -8.52 -9.93 2.17
C CYS A 130 -7.18 -9.63 2.84
N ARG A 131 -6.80 -8.35 2.90
CA ARG A 131 -5.58 -7.89 3.59
C ARG A 131 -5.60 -8.25 5.07
N ARG A 132 -6.71 -7.95 5.76
CA ARG A 132 -6.86 -8.16 7.21
C ARG A 132 -6.88 -9.64 7.61
N MET A 133 -7.45 -10.50 6.77
CA MET A 133 -7.37 -11.95 7.00
C MET A 133 -5.92 -12.43 7.06
N VAL A 134 -5.05 -11.93 6.18
CA VAL A 134 -3.64 -12.30 6.17
C VAL A 134 -2.92 -11.69 7.37
N ILE A 135 -3.13 -10.39 7.64
CA ILE A 135 -2.52 -9.71 8.79
C ILE A 135 -2.88 -10.40 10.12
N ASP A 136 -4.16 -10.66 10.38
CA ASP A 136 -4.62 -11.34 11.60
C ASP A 136 -4.02 -12.74 11.75
N ARG A 137 -3.84 -13.45 10.64
CA ARG A 137 -3.21 -14.77 10.68
C ARG A 137 -1.75 -14.67 11.06
N VAL A 138 -1.00 -13.75 10.43
CA VAL A 138 0.44 -13.61 10.68
C VAL A 138 0.74 -13.05 12.08
N MET A 139 -0.07 -12.10 12.54
CA MET A 139 0.18 -11.42 13.82
C MET A 139 -0.40 -12.19 15.01
N ASP A 140 -1.60 -12.77 14.86
CA ASP A 140 -2.38 -13.31 15.98
C ASP A 140 -2.72 -14.82 15.82
N ASP A 141 -2.16 -15.51 14.81
CA ASP A 141 -2.48 -16.91 14.48
C ASP A 141 -4.00 -17.14 14.25
N ASN A 142 -4.77 -16.09 13.92
CA ASN A 142 -6.22 -16.18 13.74
C ASN A 142 -6.60 -16.79 12.38
N LEU A 143 -6.90 -18.09 12.38
CA LEU A 143 -7.31 -18.85 11.19
C LEU A 143 -8.80 -18.75 10.85
N HIS A 144 -9.60 -18.08 11.68
CA HIS A 144 -11.06 -18.03 11.52
C HIS A 144 -11.54 -16.82 10.73
N ARG A 145 -10.71 -15.78 10.61
CA ARG A 145 -11.04 -14.60 9.83
C ARG A 145 -11.20 -14.96 8.36
N LYS A 146 -12.30 -14.50 7.74
CA LYS A 146 -12.61 -14.75 6.32
C LYS A 146 -12.58 -13.49 5.44
N GLY A 147 -12.50 -12.32 6.05
CA GLY A 147 -12.59 -11.03 5.36
C GLY A 147 -12.54 -9.84 6.31
N CYS A 148 -12.79 -8.65 5.75
CA CYS A 148 -13.18 -7.48 6.55
C CYS A 148 -14.57 -7.74 7.13
N VAL A 149 -14.81 -7.28 8.34
CA VAL A 149 -16.08 -7.49 9.06
C VAL A 149 -16.88 -6.19 9.16
N GLU A 150 -18.11 -6.30 9.64
CA GLU A 150 -18.97 -5.13 9.90
C GLU A 150 -18.32 -4.20 10.93
N GLY A 151 -18.42 -2.89 10.70
CA GLY A 151 -17.78 -1.87 11.53
C GLY A 151 -16.33 -1.55 11.17
N GLU A 152 -15.73 -2.25 10.20
CA GLU A 152 -14.39 -1.91 9.68
C GLU A 152 -14.45 -1.12 8.38
N GLU A 153 -13.42 -0.31 8.13
CA GLU A 153 -13.12 0.23 6.81
C GLU A 153 -12.60 -0.87 5.89
N TRP A 154 -13.26 -1.21 4.78
CA TRP A 154 -12.91 -2.39 3.99
C TRP A 154 -11.59 -2.22 3.23
N CYS A 155 -10.78 -3.28 3.17
CA CYS A 155 -9.55 -3.27 2.36
C CYS A 155 -9.87 -3.32 0.84
N ASP A 156 -8.90 -2.91 0.02
CA ASP A 156 -9.00 -2.87 -1.44
C ASP A 156 -9.49 -4.20 -2.05
N LEU A 157 -9.02 -5.34 -1.53
CA LEU A 157 -9.41 -6.67 -2.01
C LEU A 157 -10.87 -7.00 -1.69
N CYS A 158 -11.33 -6.72 -0.48
CA CYS A 158 -12.74 -6.94 -0.10
C CYS A 158 -13.68 -6.01 -0.86
N GLN A 159 -13.27 -4.75 -1.07
CA GLN A 159 -14.03 -3.80 -1.89
C GLN A 159 -14.18 -4.31 -3.33
N ARG A 160 -13.09 -4.80 -3.95
CA ARG A 160 -13.11 -5.37 -5.31
C ARG A 160 -13.96 -6.63 -5.42
N LEU A 161 -13.86 -7.55 -4.44
CA LEU A 161 -14.67 -8.77 -4.44
C LEU A 161 -16.16 -8.46 -4.36
N LYS A 162 -16.56 -7.54 -3.48
CA LYS A 162 -17.95 -7.09 -3.39
C LYS A 162 -18.43 -6.40 -4.66
N ALA A 163 -17.60 -5.55 -5.26
CA ALA A 163 -17.94 -4.92 -6.54
C ALA A 163 -18.16 -5.97 -7.65
N ARG A 164 -17.33 -7.02 -7.68
CA ARG A 164 -17.48 -8.13 -8.62
C ARG A 164 -18.76 -8.95 -8.37
N GLU A 165 -19.07 -9.27 -7.12
CA GLU A 165 -20.32 -9.97 -6.75
C GLU A 165 -21.54 -9.16 -7.20
N LEU A 166 -21.55 -7.85 -6.98
CA LEU A 166 -22.63 -6.97 -7.44
C LEU A 166 -22.77 -6.94 -8.97
N ILE A 167 -21.65 -7.01 -9.71
CA ILE A 167 -21.68 -7.10 -11.17
C ILE A 167 -22.18 -8.47 -11.63
N GLU A 168 -21.75 -9.57 -11.01
CA GLU A 168 -22.19 -10.93 -11.36
C GLU A 168 -23.68 -11.13 -11.03
N ASP A 169 -24.14 -10.62 -9.87
CA ASP A 169 -25.55 -10.66 -9.45
C ASP A 169 -26.44 -9.70 -10.25
N GLY A 170 -25.88 -8.54 -10.65
CA GLY A 170 -26.53 -7.56 -11.52
C GLY A 170 -26.56 -7.98 -12.99
N ALA A 171 -25.54 -8.66 -13.50
CA ALA A 171 -25.54 -9.25 -14.84
C ALA A 171 -26.54 -10.41 -14.98
N ALA A 172 -26.98 -11.00 -13.85
CA ALA A 172 -28.10 -11.92 -13.82
C ALA A 172 -29.48 -11.23 -13.81
N LYS A 173 -29.54 -9.91 -13.67
CA LYS A 173 -30.76 -9.09 -13.59
C LYS A 173 -30.60 -7.80 -14.41
N ASP A 174 -31.00 -7.92 -15.66
CA ASP A 174 -31.31 -6.82 -16.59
C ASP A 174 -30.18 -6.32 -17.51
N SER A 175 -30.58 -6.16 -18.78
CA SER A 175 -29.87 -5.55 -19.90
C SER A 175 -29.43 -4.11 -19.60
N PRO A 176 -28.36 -3.60 -20.24
CA PRO A 176 -27.55 -2.49 -19.74
C PRO A 176 -28.18 -1.09 -19.79
N GLU A 177 -29.47 -0.94 -20.12
CA GLU A 177 -30.04 0.34 -20.56
C GLU A 177 -30.83 1.11 -19.48
N GLU A 178 -31.08 0.55 -18.29
CA GLU A 178 -32.05 1.16 -17.34
C GLU A 178 -31.55 1.36 -15.89
N SER A 179 -30.23 1.52 -15.66
CA SER A 179 -29.72 1.83 -14.30
C SER A 179 -29.56 3.35 -14.07
N PRO A 180 -30.19 3.95 -13.02
CA PRO A 180 -29.99 5.37 -12.70
C PRO A 180 -28.55 5.58 -12.18
N GLY A 181 -27.74 6.33 -12.94
CA GLY A 181 -26.33 6.61 -12.63
C GLY A 181 -25.31 6.04 -13.63
N PHE A 182 -25.76 5.47 -14.75
CA PHE A 182 -24.87 5.09 -15.84
C PHE A 182 -24.22 6.33 -16.49
N VAL A 183 -22.95 6.52 -16.19
CA VAL A 183 -22.06 7.49 -16.84
C VAL A 183 -21.38 6.77 -18.00
N SER A 184 -21.60 7.22 -19.24
CA SER A 184 -21.04 6.57 -20.42
C SER A 184 -19.50 6.69 -20.44
N GLN A 185 -18.82 5.83 -21.21
CA GLN A 185 -17.37 5.89 -21.39
C GLN A 185 -16.87 7.26 -21.93
N GLU A 186 -17.76 8.10 -22.47
CA GLU A 186 -17.44 9.45 -22.94
C GLU A 186 -17.47 10.51 -21.82
N GLU A 187 -18.09 10.24 -20.67
CA GLU A 187 -18.13 11.19 -19.54
C GLU A 187 -17.01 10.97 -18.52
N VAL A 188 -16.27 9.85 -18.58
CA VAL A 188 -14.98 9.70 -17.88
C VAL A 188 -13.86 10.35 -18.69
N VAL A 189 -14.04 11.62 -19.08
CA VAL A 189 -12.90 12.47 -19.47
C VAL A 189 -12.30 12.99 -18.16
N PHE A 190 -11.48 12.15 -17.53
CA PHE A 190 -10.51 12.61 -16.55
C PHE A 190 -9.65 13.66 -17.25
N ASN A 191 -9.75 14.91 -16.81
CA ASN A 191 -9.18 16.05 -17.50
C ASN A 191 -7.67 15.85 -17.70
N ARG A 192 -7.24 15.81 -18.97
CA ARG A 192 -5.85 15.62 -19.39
C ARG A 192 -4.93 16.75 -18.87
N GLN A 193 -5.51 17.88 -18.47
CA GLN A 193 -4.80 19.05 -17.93
C GLN A 193 -4.31 18.89 -16.48
N ASP A 194 -4.83 17.93 -15.71
CA ASP A 194 -4.36 17.70 -14.33
C ASP A 194 -3.06 16.88 -14.27
N ARG A 195 -2.60 16.30 -15.39
CA ARG A 195 -1.33 15.55 -15.45
C ARG A 195 -0.08 16.42 -15.60
N GLU A 196 -0.21 17.71 -15.93
CA GLU A 196 0.92 18.53 -16.39
C GLU A 196 1.25 19.75 -15.52
N ARG A 197 0.73 19.84 -14.29
CA ARG A 197 1.18 20.85 -13.34
C ARG A 197 1.65 20.20 -12.04
N ASP A 198 2.95 20.35 -11.77
CA ASP A 198 3.63 20.28 -10.48
C ASP A 198 4.38 19.01 -10.04
N TRP A 199 4.31 17.87 -10.74
CA TRP A 199 5.03 16.66 -10.26
C TRP A 199 6.24 16.22 -11.09
N ILE A 200 6.33 16.57 -12.38
CA ILE A 200 7.45 16.13 -13.22
C ILE A 200 8.67 17.07 -13.12
N ASP A 201 8.47 18.35 -12.81
CA ASP A 201 9.56 19.34 -12.75
C ASP A 201 10.56 19.10 -11.60
N PHE A 202 10.13 18.51 -10.48
CA PHE A 202 11.02 18.31 -9.33
C PHE A 202 12.08 17.21 -9.57
N THR A 203 11.77 16.21 -10.40
CA THR A 203 12.66 15.04 -10.60
C THR A 203 13.73 15.30 -11.65
N VAL A 204 13.48 16.21 -12.58
CA VAL A 204 14.44 16.58 -13.64
C VAL A 204 15.46 17.61 -13.14
N GLN A 205 15.05 18.58 -12.32
CA GLN A 205 15.98 19.61 -11.78
C GLN A 205 17.04 19.06 -10.81
N GLN A 206 16.80 17.92 -10.15
CA GLN A 206 17.77 17.29 -9.25
C GLN A 206 18.90 16.52 -9.99
N ARG A 207 18.67 16.08 -11.23
CA ARG A 207 19.73 15.44 -12.04
C ARG A 207 20.72 16.45 -12.61
N GLU A 208 20.26 17.64 -12.99
CA GLU A 208 21.13 18.67 -13.58
C GLU A 208 22.06 19.34 -12.56
N GLN A 209 21.71 19.34 -11.26
CA GLN A 209 22.60 19.86 -10.20
C GLN A 209 23.70 18.87 -9.77
N GLN A 210 23.56 17.57 -10.02
CA GLN A 210 24.62 16.59 -9.73
C GLN A 210 25.60 16.37 -10.88
N GLU A 211 25.23 16.69 -12.12
CA GLU A 211 26.12 16.55 -13.30
C GLU A 211 26.90 17.84 -13.64
N GLY A 212 26.67 18.95 -12.92
CA GLY A 212 27.32 20.25 -13.12
C GLY A 212 28.49 20.60 -12.17
N LEU A 213 28.92 19.67 -11.31
CA LEU A 213 30.07 19.85 -10.40
C LEU A 213 31.20 18.83 -10.68
N GLY A 214 31.48 18.64 -11.97
CA GLY A 214 32.71 17.99 -12.47
C GLY A 214 33.71 19.02 -12.98
#